data_AF-D4CBI3-F1
#
_entry.id   AF-D4CBI3-F1
#
_cell.length_a   1.000
_cell.length_b   1.000
_cell.length_c   1.000
_cell.angle_alpha   90.00
_cell.angle_beta   90.00
_cell.angle_gamma   90.00
#
_symmetry.space_group_name_H-M   'P 1'
#
loop_
_entity.id
_entity.type
_entity.pdbx_description
1 polymer ?
#
loop_
_entity_poly.entity_id
_entity_poly.type
_entity_poly.pdbx_seq_one_letter_code
_entity_poly.pdbx_strand_id
1 'polypeptide(L)'
;MGKTYIADKETLDKCYAILSADGIYGFIEHMDVLSPTARIEYIGQNKDFTPISLNKDTGTMTLNSWADFPIIVANKPWMVRADGTPDYRLDENDYTKKEDGTASDVSNTSYNGGAFSWLAKIYKQEYMLGNDRVVKFSMRERDGFEPVGFKDPSNNVLEGVWIPMFYGSILGADTSTPKMVSLAGLQPCYNNTTDKEHTAIANFSSRAAFLGGGIVQTITDLLIMFAKSTNSQEAYGYGNSSGYDASLAPTNGVKQNAVVGGGQFYGTKDAKSLNKIFHSIVLGTYQQWMRDPYTLLVNGRYKVSKNYTYDVTGAKYQDTGISLPKMFESDGSTQKYGIFYPHKYQTVPGFGAVPVHPCKGSTSTGGCDGLWQNVEIVAVARRFGSCSDGTPDGLRCLGVDNPAGDANWYLGAAVLLLPPVGVAA
;
A
#
# COMPACT_ATOMS: atom_id res chain seq x y z
N MET A 1 -1.82 -5.25 -57.15
CA MET A 1 -2.25 -5.60 -55.77
C MET A 1 -1.78 -4.49 -54.85
N GLY A 2 -2.71 -3.68 -54.33
CA GLY A 2 -2.38 -2.62 -53.37
C GLY A 2 -2.03 -3.24 -52.02
N LYS A 3 -0.96 -2.76 -51.37
CA LYS A 3 -0.65 -3.12 -49.98
C LYS A 3 -1.72 -2.53 -49.08
N THR A 4 -2.50 -3.39 -48.41
CA THR A 4 -3.39 -3.00 -47.33
C THR A 4 -2.53 -2.72 -46.10
N TYR A 5 -2.45 -1.47 -45.65
CA TYR A 5 -1.85 -1.11 -44.37
C TYR A 5 -2.89 -1.35 -43.28
N ILE A 6 -2.60 -2.26 -42.34
CA ILE A 6 -3.53 -2.74 -41.31
C ILE A 6 -3.67 -1.73 -40.15
N ALA A 7 -2.72 -0.79 -40.01
CA ALA A 7 -2.78 0.34 -39.09
C ALA A 7 -1.88 1.48 -39.61
N ASP A 8 -2.19 2.73 -39.25
CA ASP A 8 -1.33 3.88 -39.57
C ASP A 8 -0.02 3.84 -38.77
N LYS A 9 1.00 4.58 -39.24
CA LYS A 9 2.34 4.58 -38.63
C LYS A 9 2.32 5.00 -37.16
N GLU A 10 1.46 5.94 -36.78
CA GLU A 10 1.37 6.40 -35.38
C GLU A 10 0.82 5.29 -34.49
N THR A 11 -0.18 4.54 -34.96
CA THR A 11 -0.70 3.35 -34.28
C THR A 11 0.36 2.24 -34.21
N LEU A 12 1.10 2.00 -35.30
CA LEU A 12 2.16 0.99 -35.33
C LEU A 12 3.32 1.35 -34.39
N ASP A 13 3.74 2.62 -34.36
CA ASP A 13 4.79 3.13 -33.48
C ASP A 13 4.35 3.10 -32.01
N LYS A 14 3.07 3.36 -31.70
CA LYS A 14 2.48 3.17 -30.35
C LYS A 14 2.49 1.70 -29.94
N CYS A 15 2.10 0.79 -30.83
CA CYS A 15 2.18 -0.66 -30.59
C CYS A 15 3.64 -1.12 -30.41
N TYR A 16 4.58 -0.65 -31.24
CA TYR A 16 6.00 -0.95 -31.10
C TYR A 16 6.59 -0.36 -29.82
N ALA A 17 6.25 0.85 -29.42
CA ALA A 17 6.69 1.43 -28.15
C ALA A 17 6.15 0.68 -26.93
N ILE A 18 4.97 0.05 -27.06
CA ILE A 18 4.43 -0.86 -26.04
C ILE A 18 5.19 -2.20 -26.04
N LEU A 19 5.59 -2.71 -27.21
CA LEU A 19 6.20 -4.04 -27.38
C LEU A 19 7.74 -4.07 -27.32
N SER A 20 8.42 -2.94 -27.49
CA SER A 20 9.88 -2.87 -27.68
C SER A 20 10.63 -1.95 -26.71
N ALA A 21 9.99 -1.42 -25.67
CA ALA A 21 10.67 -0.44 -24.83
C ALA A 21 11.65 -1.10 -23.85
N ASP A 22 12.93 -1.09 -24.23
CA ASP A 22 14.07 -1.32 -23.34
C ASP A 22 13.86 -0.59 -22.00
N GLY A 23 13.89 -1.36 -20.91
CA GLY A 23 13.79 -0.84 -19.53
C GLY A 23 12.41 -0.31 -19.12
N ILE A 24 11.31 -0.81 -19.72
CA ILE A 24 9.94 -0.62 -19.20
C ILE A 24 9.39 -1.97 -18.75
N TYR A 25 8.84 -1.99 -17.53
CA TYR A 25 8.12 -3.12 -16.94
C TYR A 25 6.65 -2.73 -16.80
N GLY A 26 5.72 -3.66 -16.79
CA GLY A 26 4.32 -3.31 -16.56
C GLY A 26 3.34 -4.44 -16.74
N PHE A 27 2.07 -4.08 -16.65
CA PHE A 27 0.95 -4.96 -16.90
C PHE A 27 -0.26 -4.21 -17.46
N ILE A 28 -1.13 -4.97 -18.13
CA ILE A 28 -2.50 -4.57 -18.42
C ILE A 28 -3.39 -5.33 -17.43
N GLU A 29 -4.30 -4.60 -16.78
CA GLU A 29 -5.36 -5.16 -15.96
C GLU A 29 -6.68 -5.08 -16.71
N HIS A 30 -7.17 -6.24 -17.17
CA HIS A 30 -8.43 -6.36 -17.88
C HIS A 30 -9.60 -6.34 -16.90
N MET A 31 -10.29 -5.21 -16.81
CA MET A 31 -11.32 -4.99 -15.78
C MET A 31 -12.59 -5.84 -16.01
N ASP A 32 -12.82 -6.33 -17.22
CA ASP A 32 -13.94 -7.20 -17.54
C ASP A 32 -13.61 -8.71 -17.31
N VAL A 33 -12.36 -9.05 -16.98
CA VAL A 33 -11.95 -10.41 -16.60
C VAL A 33 -11.97 -10.54 -15.08
N LEU A 34 -12.79 -11.45 -14.57
CA LEU A 34 -12.96 -11.66 -13.13
C LEU A 34 -11.95 -12.64 -12.52
N SER A 35 -11.30 -13.50 -13.31
CA SER A 35 -10.24 -14.37 -12.77
C SER A 35 -9.02 -13.53 -12.37
N PRO A 36 -8.56 -13.55 -11.10
CA PRO A 36 -7.52 -12.66 -10.60
C PRO A 36 -6.17 -12.79 -11.31
N THR A 37 -5.83 -14.00 -11.78
CA THR A 37 -4.58 -14.25 -12.51
C THR A 37 -4.73 -14.01 -14.00
N ALA A 38 -5.87 -14.38 -14.59
CA ALA A 38 -6.10 -14.18 -16.03
C ALA A 38 -6.36 -12.71 -16.39
N ARG A 39 -6.74 -11.87 -15.43
CA ARG A 39 -6.95 -10.43 -15.65
C ARG A 39 -5.67 -9.62 -15.75
N ILE A 40 -4.51 -10.18 -15.37
CA ILE A 40 -3.22 -9.49 -15.40
C ILE A 40 -2.39 -10.03 -16.56
N GLU A 41 -2.22 -9.21 -17.59
CA GLU A 41 -1.33 -9.48 -18.71
C GLU A 41 0.00 -8.74 -18.50
N TYR A 42 1.12 -9.45 -18.55
CA TYR A 42 2.45 -8.81 -18.51
C TYR A 42 2.82 -8.19 -19.86
N ILE A 43 3.46 -7.02 -19.81
CA ILE A 43 3.93 -6.29 -20.98
C ILE A 43 5.38 -5.82 -20.77
N GLY A 44 6.04 -5.38 -21.84
CA GLY A 44 7.42 -4.88 -21.77
C GLY A 44 8.41 -5.97 -21.35
N GLN A 45 9.41 -5.59 -20.54
CA GLN A 45 10.53 -6.45 -20.12
C GLN A 45 10.09 -7.67 -19.29
N ASN A 46 8.97 -7.58 -18.58
CA ASN A 46 8.46 -8.70 -17.78
C ASN A 46 7.42 -9.55 -18.51
N LYS A 47 7.23 -9.38 -19.84
CA LYS A 47 6.25 -10.18 -20.63
C LYS A 47 6.35 -11.69 -20.33
N ASP A 48 7.56 -12.21 -20.31
CA ASP A 48 7.85 -13.64 -20.15
C ASP A 48 8.35 -14.00 -18.74
N PHE A 49 8.18 -13.10 -17.76
CA PHE A 49 8.57 -13.36 -16.38
C PHE A 49 7.68 -14.41 -15.73
N THR A 50 8.30 -15.26 -14.92
CA THR A 50 7.58 -16.13 -13.99
C THR A 50 7.25 -15.32 -12.73
N PRO A 51 5.96 -15.23 -12.34
CA PRO A 51 5.55 -14.48 -11.15
C PRO A 51 6.14 -15.08 -9.88
N ILE A 52 6.17 -14.31 -8.81
CA ILE A 52 6.57 -14.83 -7.49
C ILE A 52 5.61 -15.95 -7.03
N SER A 53 6.07 -16.81 -6.14
CA SER A 53 5.23 -17.87 -5.57
C SER A 53 5.50 -18.09 -4.08
N LEU A 54 4.45 -18.03 -3.27
CA LEU A 54 4.51 -18.24 -1.82
C LEU A 54 4.26 -19.71 -1.47
N ASN A 55 5.17 -20.29 -0.68
CA ASN A 55 4.89 -21.53 0.04
C ASN A 55 4.27 -21.18 1.40
N LYS A 56 2.94 -21.28 1.50
CA LYS A 56 2.19 -20.88 2.71
C LYS A 56 2.36 -21.81 3.91
N ASP A 57 2.94 -22.99 3.72
CA ASP A 57 3.23 -23.93 4.81
C ASP A 57 4.53 -23.55 5.54
N THR A 58 5.50 -23.03 4.79
CA THR A 58 6.80 -22.57 5.33
C THR A 58 6.89 -21.06 5.50
N GLY A 59 5.93 -20.33 4.93
CA GLY A 59 5.94 -18.87 4.87
C GLY A 59 6.88 -18.27 3.82
N THR A 60 7.64 -19.09 3.09
CA THR A 60 8.76 -18.61 2.26
C THR A 60 8.29 -18.19 0.85
N MET A 61 8.77 -17.03 0.39
CA MET A 61 8.56 -16.54 -0.96
C MET A 61 9.67 -17.00 -1.92
N THR A 62 9.28 -17.50 -3.09
CA THR A 62 10.19 -17.71 -4.22
C THR A 62 10.04 -16.55 -5.20
N LEU A 63 11.11 -15.82 -5.45
CA LEU A 63 11.08 -14.60 -6.28
C LEU A 63 11.06 -14.88 -7.79
N ASN A 64 11.43 -16.09 -8.22
CA ASN A 64 11.47 -16.50 -9.63
C ASN A 64 12.20 -15.45 -10.50
N SER A 65 11.59 -15.00 -11.60
CA SER A 65 12.21 -14.03 -12.52
C SER A 65 12.42 -12.64 -11.90
N TRP A 66 11.84 -12.36 -10.73
CA TRP A 66 11.93 -11.06 -10.07
C TRP A 66 13.12 -10.92 -9.13
N ALA A 67 13.91 -11.97 -8.90
CA ALA A 67 15.00 -11.99 -7.90
C ALA A 67 15.98 -10.80 -8.04
N ASP A 68 16.31 -10.44 -9.27
CA ASP A 68 17.25 -9.35 -9.59
C ASP A 68 16.55 -8.01 -9.91
N PHE A 69 15.24 -7.90 -9.69
CA PHE A 69 14.52 -6.66 -9.96
C PHE A 69 15.03 -5.55 -9.04
N PRO A 70 15.43 -4.37 -9.55
CA PRO A 70 16.15 -3.35 -8.76
C PRO A 70 15.45 -2.93 -7.46
N ILE A 71 14.11 -2.85 -7.43
CA ILE A 71 13.37 -2.51 -6.21
C ILE A 71 13.42 -3.63 -5.16
N ILE A 72 13.39 -4.89 -5.60
CA ILE A 72 13.50 -6.05 -4.70
C ILE A 72 14.90 -6.11 -4.11
N VAL A 73 15.93 -5.91 -4.94
CA VAL A 73 17.34 -5.91 -4.50
C VAL A 73 17.63 -4.73 -3.56
N ALA A 74 17.11 -3.54 -3.85
CA ALA A 74 17.37 -2.34 -3.05
C ALA A 74 16.56 -2.30 -1.74
N ASN A 75 15.46 -3.05 -1.63
CA ASN A 75 14.65 -3.05 -0.43
C ASN A 75 15.31 -3.84 0.70
N LYS A 76 16.05 -3.11 1.53
CA LYS A 76 16.77 -3.60 2.71
C LYS A 76 16.20 -3.00 4.00
N PRO A 77 16.30 -3.70 5.15
CA PRO A 77 15.85 -3.21 6.44
C PRO A 77 16.95 -2.40 7.14
N TRP A 78 16.57 -1.30 7.77
CA TRP A 78 17.47 -0.32 8.37
C TRP A 78 16.92 0.19 9.69
N MET A 79 17.83 0.51 10.61
CA MET A 79 17.55 1.57 11.57
C MET A 79 17.80 2.92 10.90
N VAL A 80 16.84 3.82 11.01
CA VAL A 80 16.84 5.14 10.35
C VAL A 80 16.63 6.22 11.40
N ARG A 81 17.43 7.28 11.33
CA ARG A 81 17.31 8.43 12.22
C ARG A 81 16.02 9.18 11.96
N ALA A 82 15.51 9.91 12.95
CA ALA A 82 14.28 10.69 12.82
C ALA A 82 14.32 11.74 11.69
N ASP A 83 15.49 12.21 11.29
CA ASP A 83 15.65 13.13 10.16
C ASP A 83 15.53 12.46 8.76
N GLY A 84 15.38 11.13 8.72
CA GLY A 84 15.25 10.36 7.49
C GLY A 84 16.57 9.91 6.88
N THR A 85 17.71 10.10 7.57
CA THR A 85 19.00 9.57 7.15
C THR A 85 19.21 8.12 7.62
N PRO A 86 19.79 7.23 6.79
CA PRO A 86 20.09 5.87 7.20
C PRO A 86 21.15 5.86 8.31
N ASP A 87 20.98 4.99 9.31
CA ASP A 87 21.99 4.79 10.38
C ASP A 87 22.81 3.52 10.11
N TYR A 88 22.16 2.35 10.15
CA TYR A 88 22.79 1.07 9.85
C TYR A 88 21.77 0.02 9.40
N ARG A 89 22.25 -0.97 8.63
CA ARG A 89 21.44 -2.10 8.15
C ARG A 89 21.16 -3.10 9.27
N LEU A 90 19.93 -3.61 9.26
CA LEU A 90 19.51 -4.75 10.07
C LEU A 90 19.86 -6.04 9.33
N ASP A 91 20.12 -7.12 10.06
CA ASP A 91 20.19 -8.45 9.46
C ASP A 91 18.81 -8.83 8.88
N GLU A 92 18.76 -9.19 7.60
CA GLU A 92 17.50 -9.46 6.90
C GLU A 92 16.71 -10.65 7.48
N ASN A 93 17.38 -11.58 8.16
CA ASN A 93 16.79 -12.77 8.75
C ASN A 93 16.51 -12.61 10.25
N ASP A 94 17.21 -11.70 10.94
CA ASP A 94 17.01 -11.39 12.35
C ASP A 94 17.18 -9.89 12.64
N TYR A 95 16.07 -9.15 12.63
CA TYR A 95 16.09 -7.70 12.88
C TYR A 95 16.56 -7.31 14.28
N THR A 96 16.69 -8.25 15.24
CA THR A 96 17.31 -7.96 16.54
C THR A 96 18.82 -7.75 16.44
N LYS A 97 19.39 -7.99 15.24
CA LYS A 97 20.80 -7.85 14.92
C LYS A 97 21.04 -6.82 13.83
N LYS A 98 22.23 -6.23 13.86
CA LYS A 98 22.83 -5.57 12.71
C LYS A 98 23.42 -6.63 11.77
N GLU A 99 23.81 -6.24 10.56
CA GLU A 99 24.46 -7.17 9.62
C GLU A 99 25.77 -7.79 10.13
N ASP A 100 26.45 -7.14 11.07
CA ASP A 100 27.67 -7.67 11.71
C ASP A 100 27.38 -8.65 12.85
N GLY A 101 26.10 -8.96 13.13
CA GLY A 101 25.65 -9.86 14.18
C GLY A 101 25.58 -9.24 15.58
N THR A 102 25.92 -7.95 15.75
CA THR A 102 25.74 -7.23 17.02
C THR A 102 24.27 -6.85 17.23
N ALA A 103 23.88 -6.51 18.47
CA ALA A 103 22.49 -6.15 18.77
C ALA A 103 22.06 -4.84 18.07
N SER A 104 20.82 -4.80 17.59
CA SER A 104 20.20 -3.62 16.98
C SER A 104 19.32 -2.84 17.97
N ASP A 105 18.87 -1.66 17.53
CA ASP A 105 17.95 -0.77 18.24
C ASP A 105 16.47 -1.04 17.85
N VAL A 106 16.15 -2.15 17.20
CA VAL A 106 14.81 -2.42 16.63
C VAL A 106 13.67 -2.35 17.65
N SER A 107 13.97 -2.58 18.94
CA SER A 107 13.03 -2.48 20.06
C SER A 107 13.42 -1.40 21.08
N ASN A 108 14.41 -0.56 20.77
CA ASN A 108 14.90 0.48 21.69
C ASN A 108 14.02 1.73 21.60
N THR A 109 13.14 1.92 22.59
CA THR A 109 12.23 3.07 22.66
C THR A 109 12.92 4.41 22.88
N SER A 110 14.19 4.41 23.28
CA SER A 110 15.01 5.61 23.44
C SER A 110 15.77 5.98 22.17
N TYR A 111 15.74 5.14 21.13
CA TYR A 111 16.36 5.45 19.85
C TYR A 111 15.65 6.62 19.16
N ASN A 112 16.42 7.62 18.69
CA ASN A 112 15.87 8.78 17.98
C ASN A 112 15.66 8.47 16.49
N GLY A 113 14.68 7.61 16.22
CA GLY A 113 14.37 7.11 14.89
C GLY A 113 13.45 5.89 14.95
N GLY A 114 13.57 5.00 13.98
CA GLY A 114 12.80 3.75 13.94
C GLY A 114 13.35 2.73 12.96
N ALA A 115 12.69 1.57 12.89
CA ALA A 115 13.00 0.50 11.96
C ALA A 115 12.16 0.62 10.69
N PHE A 116 12.83 0.76 9.55
CA PHE A 116 12.20 0.97 8.25
C PHE A 116 12.86 0.10 7.18
N SER A 117 12.18 -0.08 6.06
CA SER A 117 12.78 -0.66 4.86
C SER A 117 12.79 0.34 3.71
N TRP A 118 13.83 0.30 2.89
CA TRP A 118 14.00 1.24 1.79
C TRP A 118 13.12 0.85 0.60
N LEU A 119 12.31 1.75 0.07
CA LEU A 119 11.73 1.59 -1.26
C LEU A 119 12.35 2.60 -2.19
N ALA A 120 13.22 2.13 -3.07
CA ALA A 120 13.84 2.98 -4.09
C ALA A 120 12.78 3.60 -5.01
N LYS A 121 13.05 4.83 -5.46
CA LYS A 121 12.19 5.54 -6.42
C LYS A 121 12.04 4.71 -7.70
N ILE A 122 10.81 4.67 -8.18
CA ILE A 122 10.47 4.19 -9.51
C ILE A 122 9.48 5.15 -10.15
N TYR A 123 9.59 5.33 -11.46
CA TYR A 123 8.66 6.16 -12.23
C TYR A 123 7.51 5.30 -12.75
N LYS A 124 6.30 5.83 -12.73
CA LYS A 124 5.06 5.13 -13.08
C LYS A 124 4.27 5.92 -14.11
N GLN A 125 3.78 5.23 -15.12
CA GLN A 125 2.75 5.71 -16.04
C GLN A 125 1.51 4.83 -15.88
N GLU A 126 0.34 5.46 -15.73
CA GLU A 126 -0.93 4.73 -15.73
C GLU A 126 -2.01 5.48 -16.51
N TYR A 127 -2.85 4.72 -17.22
CA TYR A 127 -3.99 5.24 -17.98
C TYR A 127 -5.02 4.15 -18.26
N MET A 128 -6.23 4.57 -18.61
CA MET A 128 -7.27 3.67 -19.12
C MET A 128 -7.20 3.57 -20.65
N LEU A 129 -7.32 2.35 -21.19
CA LEU A 129 -7.53 2.07 -22.59
C LEU A 129 -8.85 1.30 -22.73
N GLY A 130 -9.93 2.04 -23.01
CA GLY A 130 -11.28 1.47 -22.88
C GLY A 130 -11.55 1.08 -21.42
N ASN A 131 -11.87 -0.20 -21.18
CA ASN A 131 -12.05 -0.72 -19.83
C ASN A 131 -10.75 -1.21 -19.18
N ASP A 132 -9.67 -1.34 -19.94
CA ASP A 132 -8.42 -1.88 -19.43
C ASP A 132 -7.59 -0.79 -18.77
N ARG A 133 -6.97 -1.14 -17.64
CA ARG A 133 -6.02 -0.26 -16.98
C ARG A 133 -4.61 -0.69 -17.36
N VAL A 134 -3.84 0.22 -17.93
CA VAL A 134 -2.44 -0.03 -18.29
C VAL A 134 -1.55 0.61 -17.24
N VAL A 135 -0.64 -0.16 -16.65
CA VAL A 135 0.34 0.33 -15.66
C VAL A 135 1.73 -0.03 -16.14
N LYS A 136 2.61 0.98 -16.20
CA LYS A 136 3.99 0.84 -16.62
C LYS A 136 4.93 1.47 -15.61
N PHE A 137 6.11 0.88 -15.48
CA PHE A 137 7.18 1.29 -14.60
C PHE A 137 8.50 1.46 -15.35
N SER A 138 9.31 2.42 -14.89
CA SER A 138 10.65 2.67 -15.40
C SER A 138 11.58 3.06 -14.25
N MET A 139 12.80 2.52 -14.24
CA MET A 139 13.84 2.88 -13.26
C MET A 139 14.47 4.25 -13.53
N ARG A 140 14.23 4.80 -14.72
CA ARG A 140 14.70 6.13 -15.14
C ARG A 140 13.53 7.02 -15.52
N GLU A 141 13.75 8.32 -15.44
CA GLU A 141 12.79 9.30 -15.92
C GLU A 141 12.48 9.11 -17.40
N ARG A 142 11.20 9.28 -17.76
CA ARG A 142 10.68 9.15 -19.13
C ARG A 142 9.47 10.04 -19.31
N ASP A 143 9.20 10.42 -20.54
CA ASP A 143 8.00 11.19 -20.89
C ASP A 143 6.72 10.44 -20.49
N GLY A 144 5.81 11.16 -19.83
CA GLY A 144 4.55 10.62 -19.31
C GLY A 144 4.69 9.65 -18.12
N PHE A 145 5.87 9.48 -17.54
CA PHE A 145 6.06 8.73 -16.28
C PHE A 145 6.30 9.69 -15.12
N GLU A 146 5.65 9.45 -13.99
CA GLU A 146 5.73 10.28 -12.79
C GLU A 146 6.30 9.49 -11.59
N PRO A 147 7.07 10.14 -10.69
CA PRO A 147 7.56 9.52 -9.46
C PRO A 147 6.45 9.49 -8.39
N VAL A 148 5.38 8.73 -8.67
CA VAL A 148 4.16 8.66 -7.85
C VAL A 148 4.48 8.09 -6.47
N GLY A 149 4.25 8.89 -5.42
CA GLY A 149 4.61 8.55 -4.03
C GLY A 149 6.04 8.92 -3.62
N PHE A 150 6.86 9.46 -4.52
CA PHE A 150 8.25 9.84 -4.25
C PHE A 150 8.46 11.36 -4.32
N LYS A 151 7.47 12.12 -3.87
CA LYS A 151 7.55 13.58 -3.71
C LYS A 151 7.25 13.97 -2.27
N ASP A 152 8.02 14.89 -1.71
CA ASP A 152 7.71 15.46 -0.39
C ASP A 152 6.60 16.55 -0.47
N PRO A 153 6.12 17.08 0.67
CA PRO A 153 5.10 18.15 0.69
C PRO A 153 5.48 19.43 -0.06
N SER A 154 6.78 19.67 -0.28
CA SER A 154 7.28 20.78 -1.09
C SER A 154 7.41 20.42 -2.57
N ASN A 155 6.94 19.24 -2.99
CA ASN A 155 7.03 18.66 -4.32
C ASN A 155 8.46 18.32 -4.79
N ASN A 156 9.42 18.25 -3.87
CA ASN A 156 10.76 17.79 -4.22
C ASN A 156 10.72 16.28 -4.47
N VAL A 157 11.34 15.83 -5.56
CA VAL A 157 11.48 14.41 -5.87
C VAL A 157 12.53 13.77 -4.94
N LEU A 158 12.18 12.62 -4.38
CA LEU A 158 13.03 11.85 -3.46
C LEU A 158 13.70 10.68 -4.19
N GLU A 159 14.81 10.15 -3.69
CA GLU A 159 15.45 8.96 -4.27
C GLU A 159 14.80 7.64 -3.83
N GLY A 160 13.90 7.72 -2.85
CA GLY A 160 13.11 6.63 -2.33
C GLY A 160 12.35 7.09 -1.08
N VAL A 161 11.78 6.14 -0.36
CA VAL A 161 11.10 6.39 0.92
C VAL A 161 11.36 5.26 1.90
N TRP A 162 11.20 5.56 3.19
CA TRP A 162 11.29 4.59 4.27
C TRP A 162 9.91 4.05 4.62
N ILE A 163 9.64 2.80 4.24
CA ILE A 163 8.41 2.08 4.62
C ILE A 163 8.55 1.60 6.06
N PRO A 164 7.56 1.80 6.94
CA PRO A 164 7.63 1.31 8.32
C PRO A 164 7.68 -0.22 8.35
N MET A 165 8.59 -0.80 9.12
CA MET A 165 8.63 -2.26 9.30
C MET A 165 7.48 -2.76 10.19
N PHE A 166 7.01 -1.92 11.11
CA PHE A 166 6.02 -2.23 12.12
C PHE A 166 4.84 -1.24 12.11
N TYR A 167 3.67 -1.69 12.57
CA TYR A 167 2.51 -0.81 12.77
C TYR A 167 2.88 0.31 13.75
N GLY A 168 2.28 1.49 13.59
CA GLY A 168 2.60 2.64 14.43
C GLY A 168 2.22 2.40 15.88
N SER A 169 3.17 2.58 16.80
CA SER A 169 2.93 2.63 18.24
C SER A 169 3.17 4.04 18.74
N ILE A 170 2.36 4.54 19.68
CA ILE A 170 2.52 5.90 20.22
C ILE A 170 3.21 5.82 21.59
N LEU A 171 4.45 6.30 21.66
CA LEU A 171 5.17 6.52 22.90
C LEU A 171 4.68 7.82 23.54
N GLY A 172 4.51 7.82 24.87
CA GLY A 172 4.06 9.00 25.61
C GLY A 172 2.67 9.48 25.21
N ALA A 173 1.74 8.56 24.95
CA ALA A 173 0.38 8.87 24.48
C ALA A 173 -0.38 9.87 25.39
N ASP A 174 -0.11 9.83 26.71
CA ASP A 174 -0.73 10.72 27.70
C ASP A 174 0.11 11.98 28.01
N THR A 175 1.18 12.23 27.25
CA THR A 175 2.06 13.39 27.42
C THR A 175 1.70 14.51 26.44
N SER A 176 2.30 15.69 26.61
CA SER A 176 2.11 16.81 25.67
C SER A 176 2.79 16.61 24.30
N THR A 177 3.68 15.61 24.18
CA THR A 177 4.44 15.32 22.95
C THR A 177 4.40 13.82 22.63
N PRO A 178 3.21 13.26 22.33
CA PRO A 178 3.11 11.86 21.92
C PRO A 178 3.92 11.65 20.64
N LYS A 179 4.60 10.52 20.51
CA LYS A 179 5.46 10.24 19.36
C LYS A 179 5.12 8.88 18.76
N MET A 180 4.70 8.85 17.49
CA MET A 180 4.47 7.60 16.78
C MET A 180 5.81 7.02 16.30
N VAL A 181 6.04 5.73 16.53
CA VAL A 181 7.28 5.02 16.15
C VAL A 181 6.98 3.72 15.41
N SER A 182 7.94 3.28 14.60
CA SER A 182 7.97 1.93 14.01
C SER A 182 9.08 1.13 14.71
N LEU A 183 8.71 0.36 15.74
CA LEU A 183 9.62 -0.44 16.55
C LEU A 183 8.96 -1.78 16.91
N ALA A 184 9.78 -2.80 17.12
CA ALA A 184 9.36 -4.11 17.61
C ALA A 184 9.03 -4.06 19.11
N GLY A 185 8.21 -5.00 19.57
CA GLY A 185 7.85 -5.17 20.98
C GLY A 185 6.85 -4.15 21.50
N LEU A 186 6.21 -3.35 20.63
CA LEU A 186 5.20 -2.37 21.02
C LEU A 186 3.82 -2.74 20.49
N GLN A 187 2.77 -2.45 21.25
CA GLN A 187 1.40 -2.63 20.77
C GLN A 187 1.07 -1.55 19.72
N PRO A 188 0.49 -1.89 18.57
CA PRO A 188 -0.05 -0.90 17.64
C PRO A 188 -0.99 0.08 18.33
N CYS A 189 -0.98 1.36 17.92
CA CYS A 189 -1.88 2.36 18.48
C CYS A 189 -3.34 2.04 18.11
N TYR A 190 -4.28 2.38 18.99
CA TYR A 190 -5.70 2.16 18.77
C TYR A 190 -6.54 3.20 19.52
N ASN A 191 -7.83 3.32 19.21
CA ASN A 191 -8.74 4.30 19.81
C ASN A 191 -8.28 5.77 19.67
N ASN A 192 -7.56 6.08 18.59
CA ASN A 192 -7.15 7.44 18.25
C ASN A 192 -7.96 7.97 17.06
N THR A 193 -8.20 9.28 17.07
CA THR A 193 -8.71 9.99 15.89
C THR A 193 -7.56 10.25 14.90
N THR A 194 -7.90 10.57 13.66
CA THR A 194 -6.91 10.91 12.63
C THR A 194 -6.00 12.06 13.07
N ASP A 195 -6.55 13.09 13.75
CA ASP A 195 -5.77 14.23 14.23
C ASP A 195 -4.77 13.88 15.35
N LYS A 196 -5.14 12.95 16.25
CA LYS A 196 -4.22 12.48 17.31
C LYS A 196 -3.06 11.70 16.71
N GLU A 197 -3.34 10.83 15.74
CA GLU A 197 -2.31 10.10 15.00
C GLU A 197 -1.41 11.05 14.20
N HIS A 198 -1.99 12.04 13.51
CA HIS A 198 -1.23 13.05 12.78
C HIS A 198 -0.31 13.84 13.72
N THR A 199 -0.80 14.23 14.89
CA THR A 199 0.01 14.92 15.91
C THR A 199 1.20 14.06 16.35
N ALA A 200 0.96 12.77 16.62
CA ALA A 200 2.01 11.85 17.03
C ALA A 200 3.05 11.59 15.92
N ILE A 201 2.62 11.55 14.65
CA ILE A 201 3.49 11.44 13.48
C ILE A 201 4.32 12.72 13.32
N ALA A 202 3.70 13.90 13.40
CA ALA A 202 4.41 15.18 13.28
C ALA A 202 5.47 15.37 14.39
N ASN A 203 5.20 14.85 15.58
CA ASN A 203 6.15 14.82 16.70
C ASN A 203 7.29 13.80 16.52
N PHE A 204 7.15 12.81 15.63
CA PHE A 204 8.27 11.94 15.28
C PHE A 204 9.32 12.73 14.49
N SER A 205 8.89 13.48 13.47
CA SER A 205 9.75 14.29 12.64
C SER A 205 8.93 15.18 11.70
N SER A 206 9.49 16.31 11.28
CA SER A 206 8.93 17.13 10.18
C SER A 206 8.97 16.42 8.82
N ARG A 207 9.73 15.31 8.72
CA ARG A 207 9.81 14.44 7.53
C ARG A 207 8.86 13.25 7.57
N ALA A 208 8.12 13.08 8.66
CA ALA A 208 7.19 11.97 8.82
C ALA A 208 5.84 12.27 8.18
N ALA A 209 5.22 11.22 7.62
CA ALA A 209 3.92 11.22 6.99
C ALA A 209 3.15 9.95 7.39
N PHE A 210 1.86 9.89 7.11
CA PHE A 210 1.13 8.63 7.18
C PHE A 210 1.61 7.69 6.06
N LEU A 211 1.64 6.39 6.32
CA LEU A 211 1.71 5.39 5.24
C LEU A 211 0.38 5.37 4.49
N GLY A 212 0.31 6.14 3.39
CA GLY A 212 -0.90 6.32 2.58
C GLY A 212 -0.59 6.99 1.23
N GLY A 213 -1.63 7.40 0.51
CA GLY A 213 -1.49 8.20 -0.70
C GLY A 213 -0.83 7.46 -1.87
N GLY A 214 -0.09 8.21 -2.69
CA GLY A 214 0.50 7.70 -3.92
C GLY A 214 1.51 6.56 -3.71
N ILE A 215 2.21 6.51 -2.57
CA ILE A 215 3.16 5.41 -2.32
C ILE A 215 2.47 4.08 -2.13
N VAL A 216 1.34 4.04 -1.41
CA VAL A 216 0.55 2.80 -1.24
C VAL A 216 0.03 2.33 -2.60
N GLN A 217 -0.40 3.25 -3.46
CA GLN A 217 -0.82 2.92 -4.83
C GLN A 217 0.32 2.32 -5.66
N THR A 218 1.52 2.91 -5.60
CA THR A 218 2.70 2.39 -6.28
C THR A 218 3.11 1.02 -5.75
N ILE A 219 3.12 0.82 -4.42
CA ILE A 219 3.40 -0.47 -3.78
C ILE A 219 2.39 -1.52 -4.24
N THR A 220 1.09 -1.21 -4.17
CA THR A 220 0.03 -2.15 -4.59
C THR A 220 0.19 -2.58 -6.04
N ASP A 221 0.52 -1.66 -6.96
CA ASP A 221 0.72 -2.01 -8.37
C ASP A 221 2.01 -2.79 -8.62
N LEU A 222 3.10 -2.51 -7.89
CA LEU A 222 4.31 -3.33 -7.95
C LEU A 222 4.02 -4.76 -7.50
N LEU A 223 3.24 -4.93 -6.42
CA LEU A 223 2.90 -6.24 -5.88
C LEU A 223 1.97 -7.02 -6.82
N ILE A 224 0.99 -6.36 -7.44
CA ILE A 224 0.17 -6.99 -8.49
C ILE A 224 1.02 -7.42 -9.68
N MET A 225 1.97 -6.57 -10.09
CA MET A 225 2.93 -6.91 -11.13
C MET A 225 3.77 -8.12 -10.72
N PHE A 226 4.32 -8.18 -9.51
CA PHE A 226 5.16 -9.31 -9.09
C PHE A 226 4.38 -10.63 -8.98
N ALA A 227 3.15 -10.57 -8.47
CA ALA A 227 2.29 -11.73 -8.30
C ALA A 227 1.58 -12.18 -9.59
N LYS A 228 1.46 -11.29 -10.59
CA LYS A 228 0.57 -11.47 -11.75
C LYS A 228 -0.87 -11.83 -11.32
N SER A 229 -1.33 -11.19 -10.25
CA SER A 229 -2.61 -11.49 -9.62
C SER A 229 -3.11 -10.30 -8.85
N THR A 230 -4.43 -10.10 -8.82
CA THR A 230 -5.09 -9.16 -7.90
C THR A 230 -5.46 -9.79 -6.57
N ASN A 231 -5.38 -11.12 -6.44
CA ASN A 231 -5.65 -11.78 -5.17
C ASN A 231 -4.42 -11.71 -4.26
N SER A 232 -4.35 -10.66 -3.45
CA SER A 232 -3.19 -10.37 -2.62
C SER A 232 -2.98 -11.39 -1.50
N GLN A 233 -4.05 -11.86 -0.83
CA GLN A 233 -3.93 -12.86 0.22
C GLN A 233 -3.46 -14.22 -0.32
N GLU A 234 -3.89 -14.62 -1.51
CA GLU A 234 -3.38 -15.84 -2.15
C GLU A 234 -1.90 -15.72 -2.52
N ALA A 235 -1.46 -14.54 -2.98
CA ALA A 235 -0.10 -14.29 -3.42
C ALA A 235 0.90 -14.08 -2.26
N TYR A 236 0.48 -13.42 -1.18
CA TYR A 236 1.36 -12.95 -0.10
C TYR A 236 1.01 -13.50 1.29
N GLY A 237 -0.07 -14.27 1.42
CA GLY A 237 -0.55 -14.86 2.67
C GLY A 237 -1.66 -14.03 3.32
N TYR A 238 -2.33 -14.60 4.31
CA TYR A 238 -3.58 -14.06 4.89
C TYR A 238 -3.33 -13.22 6.14
N GLY A 239 -2.10 -13.27 6.68
CA GLY A 239 -1.71 -12.51 7.86
C GLY A 239 -2.55 -12.91 9.06
N ASN A 240 -3.05 -11.91 9.77
CA ASN A 240 -3.90 -12.02 10.93
C ASN A 240 -5.30 -11.47 10.62
N SER A 241 -5.77 -11.59 9.37
CA SER A 241 -7.07 -11.09 8.91
C SER A 241 -8.28 -11.74 9.61
N SER A 242 -8.11 -12.91 10.23
CA SER A 242 -9.14 -13.62 11.01
C SER A 242 -8.68 -13.90 12.45
N GLY A 243 -7.88 -12.97 13.00
CA GLY A 243 -7.32 -13.04 14.34
C GLY A 243 -8.23 -12.59 15.47
N TYR A 244 -9.45 -12.10 15.18
CA TYR A 244 -10.34 -11.51 16.17
C TYR A 244 -10.64 -12.46 17.34
N ASP A 245 -10.47 -11.96 18.55
CA ASP A 245 -10.82 -12.64 19.79
C ASP A 245 -11.22 -11.61 20.85
N ALA A 246 -12.52 -11.55 21.16
CA ALA A 246 -13.09 -10.62 22.13
C ALA A 246 -12.52 -10.78 23.56
N SER A 247 -11.96 -11.95 23.90
CA SER A 247 -11.33 -12.19 25.20
C SER A 247 -10.00 -11.44 25.36
N LEU A 248 -9.42 -10.98 24.25
CA LEU A 248 -8.17 -10.20 24.20
C LEU A 248 -8.42 -8.69 24.22
N ALA A 249 -9.52 -8.25 24.83
CA ALA A 249 -9.77 -6.82 25.06
C ALA A 249 -8.56 -6.17 25.76
N PRO A 250 -8.16 -4.94 25.37
CA PRO A 250 -8.89 -4.03 24.49
C PRO A 250 -8.56 -4.16 23.00
N THR A 251 -7.60 -5.01 22.62
CA THR A 251 -7.10 -5.07 21.23
C THR A 251 -7.79 -6.13 20.39
N ASN A 252 -8.58 -7.00 21.02
CA ASN A 252 -9.47 -7.97 20.40
C ASN A 252 -8.83 -8.82 19.29
N GLY A 253 -7.52 -9.12 19.39
CA GLY A 253 -6.79 -9.89 18.38
C GLY A 253 -5.76 -9.11 17.56
N VAL A 254 -5.70 -7.78 17.65
CA VAL A 254 -4.55 -7.01 17.11
C VAL A 254 -3.31 -7.38 17.91
N LYS A 255 -2.31 -7.96 17.23
CA LYS A 255 -1.08 -8.44 17.85
C LYS A 255 -0.08 -7.31 18.00
N GLN A 256 0.72 -7.44 19.04
CA GLN A 256 1.91 -6.63 19.26
C GLN A 256 2.87 -6.73 18.07
N ASN A 257 3.57 -5.63 17.77
CA ASN A 257 4.62 -5.64 16.76
C ASN A 257 5.71 -6.63 17.16
N ALA A 258 5.92 -7.67 16.35
CA ALA A 258 6.98 -8.65 16.59
C ALA A 258 7.87 -8.80 15.37
N VAL A 259 9.14 -9.14 15.61
CA VAL A 259 10.08 -9.51 14.55
C VAL A 259 9.60 -10.83 13.95
N VAL A 260 9.27 -10.79 12.66
CA VAL A 260 8.93 -11.98 11.89
C VAL A 260 10.19 -12.39 11.13
N GLY A 261 10.58 -13.66 11.22
CA GLY A 261 11.73 -14.22 10.48
C GLY A 261 11.45 -14.37 8.98
N GLY A 262 12.40 -14.92 8.21
CA GLY A 262 12.17 -15.26 6.79
C GLY A 262 12.45 -14.14 5.78
N GLY A 263 13.30 -13.16 6.09
CA GLY A 263 13.79 -12.22 5.07
C GLY A 263 12.80 -11.13 4.67
N GLN A 264 12.80 -10.76 3.39
CA GLN A 264 12.01 -9.66 2.84
C GLN A 264 10.51 -9.93 2.80
N PHE A 265 10.10 -11.19 2.61
CA PHE A 265 8.70 -11.60 2.48
C PHE A 265 8.42 -12.79 3.38
N TYR A 266 7.27 -12.80 4.04
CA TYR A 266 6.81 -13.96 4.80
C TYR A 266 5.28 -14.01 4.84
N GLY A 267 4.70 -15.17 4.51
CA GLY A 267 3.26 -15.31 4.32
C GLY A 267 2.65 -16.66 4.73
N THR A 268 1.78 -16.68 5.74
CA THR A 268 1.06 -17.91 6.18
C THR A 268 -0.38 -18.02 5.63
N LYS A 269 -0.96 -19.23 5.73
CA LYS A 269 -2.37 -19.53 5.40
C LYS A 269 -3.36 -19.52 6.56
N ASP A 270 -2.88 -19.33 7.80
CA ASP A 270 -3.69 -19.53 9.01
C ASP A 270 -4.63 -18.36 9.34
N ALA A 271 -4.46 -17.21 8.67
CA ALA A 271 -5.17 -15.95 8.93
C ALA A 271 -5.06 -15.48 10.39
N LYS A 272 -4.02 -15.93 11.11
CA LYS A 272 -3.80 -15.67 12.54
C LYS A 272 -2.35 -15.31 12.88
N SER A 273 -1.48 -15.10 11.89
CA SER A 273 -0.05 -14.86 12.06
C SER A 273 0.37 -13.49 11.54
N LEU A 274 1.50 -12.96 12.03
CA LEU A 274 2.09 -11.77 11.42
C LEU A 274 2.80 -12.16 10.13
N ASN A 275 2.42 -11.50 9.03
CA ASN A 275 3.02 -11.65 7.71
C ASN A 275 3.69 -10.34 7.30
N LYS A 276 4.69 -10.40 6.43
CA LYS A 276 5.42 -9.22 5.94
C LYS A 276 5.62 -9.21 4.44
N ILE A 277 5.58 -8.00 3.89
CA ILE A 277 5.91 -7.69 2.50
C ILE A 277 6.92 -6.53 2.54
N PHE A 278 8.02 -6.64 1.81
CA PHE A 278 9.11 -5.65 1.84
C PHE A 278 9.60 -5.32 3.26
N HIS A 279 9.82 -6.35 4.07
CA HIS A 279 10.16 -6.27 5.50
C HIS A 279 9.10 -5.59 6.40
N SER A 280 7.93 -5.22 5.88
CA SER A 280 6.87 -4.53 6.62
C SER A 280 5.73 -5.47 7.00
N ILE A 281 5.47 -5.61 8.30
CA ILE A 281 4.27 -6.31 8.77
C ILE A 281 2.99 -5.50 8.53
N VAL A 282 3.10 -4.18 8.34
CA VAL A 282 1.96 -3.31 8.01
C VAL A 282 1.32 -3.69 6.67
N LEU A 283 2.17 -4.02 5.70
CA LEU A 283 1.74 -4.35 4.33
C LEU A 283 1.24 -5.80 4.17
N GLY A 284 1.67 -6.73 5.04
CA GLY A 284 1.41 -8.16 4.89
C GLY A 284 0.44 -8.77 5.90
N THR A 285 0.26 -8.15 7.06
CA THR A 285 -0.47 -8.79 8.17
C THR A 285 -1.98 -8.56 8.13
N TYR A 286 -2.45 -7.42 7.60
CA TYR A 286 -3.89 -7.12 7.52
C TYR A 286 -4.65 -7.17 8.86
N GLN A 287 -3.99 -6.84 9.99
CA GLN A 287 -4.65 -6.95 11.32
C GLN A 287 -5.33 -5.68 11.81
N GLN A 288 -5.04 -4.52 11.22
CA GLN A 288 -5.52 -3.25 11.70
C GLN A 288 -5.64 -2.28 10.52
N TRP A 289 -6.80 -1.62 10.41
CA TRP A 289 -7.07 -0.65 9.37
C TRP A 289 -6.10 0.52 9.49
N MET A 290 -5.34 0.78 8.43
CA MET A 290 -4.35 1.87 8.38
C MET A 290 -4.95 3.13 7.77
N ARG A 291 -4.91 4.25 8.50
CA ARG A 291 -5.39 5.53 7.98
C ARG A 291 -4.55 6.02 6.81
N ASP A 292 -5.26 6.41 5.76
CA ASP A 292 -4.74 7.10 4.59
C ASP A 292 -5.47 8.44 4.44
N PRO A 293 -5.05 9.49 5.19
CA PRO A 293 -5.68 10.81 5.10
C PRO A 293 -5.43 11.52 3.77
N TYR A 294 -4.69 10.91 2.84
CA TYR A 294 -4.41 11.47 1.52
C TYR A 294 -5.43 11.04 0.47
N THR A 295 -6.34 10.13 0.82
CA THR A 295 -7.50 9.76 -0.01
C THR A 295 -8.76 10.04 0.79
N LEU A 296 -9.64 10.91 0.26
CA LEU A 296 -10.93 11.21 0.87
C LEU A 296 -12.06 10.87 -0.09
N LEU A 297 -13.20 10.48 0.48
CA LEU A 297 -14.47 10.45 -0.22
C LEU A 297 -15.34 11.57 0.36
N VAL A 298 -15.45 12.68 -0.37
CA VAL A 298 -16.20 13.87 0.04
C VAL A 298 -17.57 13.82 -0.62
N ASN A 299 -18.59 13.43 0.13
CA ASN A 299 -19.96 13.29 -0.38
C ASN A 299 -20.02 12.42 -1.65
N GLY A 300 -19.34 11.26 -1.62
CA GLY A 300 -19.26 10.34 -2.75
C GLY A 300 -18.25 10.73 -3.84
N ARG A 301 -17.54 11.86 -3.72
CA ARG A 301 -16.52 12.31 -4.68
C ARG A 301 -15.11 12.08 -4.15
N TYR A 302 -14.29 11.34 -4.90
CA TYR A 302 -12.90 11.11 -4.50
C TYR A 302 -12.07 12.39 -4.63
N LYS A 303 -11.31 12.70 -3.57
CA LYS A 303 -10.29 13.75 -3.55
C LYS A 303 -8.97 13.19 -3.03
N VAL A 304 -7.86 13.60 -3.64
CA VAL A 304 -6.54 13.03 -3.33
C VAL A 304 -5.46 14.08 -3.10
N SER A 305 -4.51 13.75 -2.22
CA SER A 305 -3.28 14.49 -1.98
C SER A 305 -2.10 13.74 -2.61
N LYS A 306 -1.43 14.37 -3.58
CA LYS A 306 -0.34 13.75 -4.35
C LYS A 306 1.05 13.86 -3.71
N ASN A 307 1.18 14.74 -2.72
CA ASN A 307 2.46 15.13 -2.12
C ASN A 307 2.40 15.08 -0.59
N TYR A 308 1.55 14.25 0.00
CA TYR A 308 1.41 14.11 1.46
C TYR A 308 0.96 15.39 2.20
N THR A 309 0.40 16.37 1.50
CA THR A 309 -0.28 17.49 2.16
C THR A 309 -1.43 16.92 2.99
N TYR A 310 -1.44 17.19 4.30
CA TYR A 310 -2.50 16.77 5.22
C TYR A 310 -3.61 17.82 5.25
N ASP A 311 -4.83 17.39 4.91
CA ASP A 311 -6.06 18.15 5.06
C ASP A 311 -7.28 17.21 5.03
N VAL A 312 -7.79 16.84 6.20
CA VAL A 312 -8.95 15.94 6.34
C VAL A 312 -10.28 16.56 5.89
N THR A 313 -10.30 17.86 5.53
CA THR A 313 -11.48 18.49 4.88
C THR A 313 -11.47 18.27 3.37
N GLY A 314 -10.31 17.97 2.79
CA GLY A 314 -10.11 17.83 1.34
C GLY A 314 -10.20 19.13 0.56
N ALA A 315 -10.11 20.29 1.21
CA ALA A 315 -10.13 21.59 0.55
C ALA A 315 -8.86 21.83 -0.28
N LYS A 316 -7.70 21.33 0.19
CA LYS A 316 -6.41 21.41 -0.50
C LYS A 316 -6.18 20.30 -1.53
N TYR A 317 -7.08 19.32 -1.60
CA TYR A 317 -6.86 18.11 -2.38
C TYR A 317 -7.36 18.26 -3.81
N GLN A 318 -6.75 17.53 -4.74
CA GLN A 318 -7.23 17.46 -6.10
C GLN A 318 -8.57 16.72 -6.13
N ASP A 319 -9.60 17.33 -6.73
CA ASP A 319 -10.81 16.63 -7.14
C ASP A 319 -10.50 15.73 -8.34
N THR A 320 -10.79 14.44 -8.20
CA THR A 320 -10.40 13.43 -9.20
C THR A 320 -11.33 13.36 -10.40
N GLY A 321 -12.54 13.91 -10.35
CA GLY A 321 -13.57 13.59 -11.34
C GLY A 321 -14.44 12.39 -10.97
N ILE A 322 -13.98 11.52 -10.06
CA ILE A 322 -14.50 10.16 -9.89
C ILE A 322 -15.45 10.12 -8.68
N SER A 323 -16.62 9.53 -8.89
CA SER A 323 -17.64 9.40 -7.86
C SER A 323 -18.05 7.95 -7.64
N LEU A 324 -18.35 7.64 -6.38
CA LEU A 324 -19.08 6.45 -5.99
C LEU A 324 -20.59 6.77 -5.93
N PRO A 325 -21.46 5.90 -6.46
CA PRO A 325 -22.89 6.10 -6.40
C PRO A 325 -23.42 5.85 -4.98
N LYS A 326 -24.54 6.51 -4.68
CA LYS A 326 -25.35 6.16 -3.53
C LYS A 326 -25.99 4.79 -3.77
N MET A 327 -25.79 3.87 -2.83
CA MET A 327 -26.37 2.53 -2.85
C MET A 327 -27.53 2.47 -1.87
N PHE A 328 -28.49 1.58 -2.13
CA PHE A 328 -29.73 1.48 -1.36
C PHE A 328 -29.97 0.04 -0.90
N GLU A 329 -30.45 -0.09 0.33
CA GLU A 329 -30.96 -1.35 0.87
C GLU A 329 -32.33 -1.69 0.25
N SER A 330 -32.84 -2.91 0.49
CA SER A 330 -34.14 -3.34 -0.04
C SER A 330 -35.33 -2.51 0.44
N ASP A 331 -35.18 -1.83 1.59
CA ASP A 331 -36.18 -0.92 2.16
C ASP A 331 -36.09 0.52 1.60
N GLY A 332 -35.16 0.77 0.67
CA GLY A 332 -34.93 2.08 0.06
C GLY A 332 -34.09 3.05 0.90
N SER A 333 -33.59 2.65 2.07
CA SER A 333 -32.65 3.43 2.85
C SER A 333 -31.25 3.43 2.23
N THR A 334 -30.45 4.47 2.49
CA THR A 334 -29.04 4.50 2.03
C THR A 334 -28.28 3.34 2.66
N GLN A 335 -27.63 2.52 1.83
CA GLN A 335 -26.66 1.55 2.30
C GLN A 335 -25.43 2.28 2.84
N LYS A 336 -25.26 2.25 4.17
CA LYS A 336 -24.13 2.86 4.89
C LYS A 336 -23.11 1.83 5.37
N TYR A 337 -23.48 0.55 5.31
CA TYR A 337 -22.70 -0.58 5.82
C TYR A 337 -22.76 -1.72 4.82
N GLY A 338 -21.79 -2.63 4.90
CA GLY A 338 -21.68 -3.75 3.97
C GLY A 338 -20.53 -3.57 2.97
N ILE A 339 -20.07 -4.71 2.46
CA ILE A 339 -18.85 -4.82 1.66
C ILE A 339 -19.23 -4.91 0.19
N PHE A 340 -18.63 -4.07 -0.62
CA PHE A 340 -18.61 -4.23 -2.08
C PHE A 340 -17.30 -4.88 -2.50
N TYR A 341 -17.31 -5.61 -3.61
CA TYR A 341 -16.11 -6.21 -4.19
C TYR A 341 -15.84 -5.59 -5.57
N PRO A 342 -14.96 -4.57 -5.63
CA PRO A 342 -14.64 -3.91 -6.89
C PRO A 342 -14.04 -4.90 -7.89
N HIS A 343 -14.43 -4.76 -9.15
CA HIS A 343 -13.70 -5.36 -10.28
C HIS A 343 -13.19 -4.28 -11.24
N LYS A 344 -13.71 -3.05 -11.13
CA LYS A 344 -13.34 -1.91 -11.94
C LYS A 344 -12.63 -0.86 -11.10
N TYR A 345 -11.61 -0.27 -11.70
CA TYR A 345 -10.85 0.83 -11.14
C TYR A 345 -10.65 1.90 -12.20
N GLN A 346 -10.62 3.15 -11.78
CA GLN A 346 -10.28 4.29 -12.65
C GLN A 346 -8.96 4.91 -12.19
N THR A 347 -8.08 5.19 -13.15
CA THR A 347 -6.79 5.84 -12.90
C THR A 347 -6.97 7.30 -12.54
N VAL A 348 -6.19 7.75 -11.57
CA VAL A 348 -6.04 9.15 -11.16
C VAL A 348 -4.61 9.55 -11.53
N PRO A 349 -4.41 10.32 -12.61
CA PRO A 349 -3.09 10.70 -13.09
C PRO A 349 -2.22 11.25 -11.97
N GLY A 350 -0.98 10.78 -11.85
CA GLY A 350 -0.03 11.20 -10.81
C GLY A 350 -0.35 10.74 -9.38
N PHE A 351 -1.28 9.79 -9.18
CA PHE A 351 -1.64 9.26 -7.86
C PHE A 351 -1.76 7.73 -7.81
N GLY A 352 -2.51 7.11 -8.72
CA GLY A 352 -2.90 5.70 -8.61
C GLY A 352 -4.34 5.49 -9.03
N ALA A 353 -4.95 4.35 -8.66
CA ALA A 353 -6.33 4.08 -9.04
C ALA A 353 -7.27 3.98 -7.84
N VAL A 354 -8.55 4.28 -8.10
CA VAL A 354 -9.64 4.15 -7.12
C VAL A 354 -10.71 3.18 -7.65
N PRO A 355 -11.36 2.40 -6.78
CA PRO A 355 -12.41 1.49 -7.21
C PRO A 355 -13.63 2.28 -7.69
N VAL A 356 -14.36 1.71 -8.64
CA VAL A 356 -15.61 2.27 -9.16
C VAL A 356 -16.67 1.19 -9.36
N HIS A 357 -17.93 1.60 -9.38
CA HIS A 357 -19.05 0.73 -9.70
C HIS A 357 -19.11 0.43 -11.21
N PRO A 358 -19.77 -0.69 -11.61
CA PRO A 358 -20.35 -1.73 -10.76
C PRO A 358 -19.30 -2.57 -10.02
N CYS A 359 -19.68 -3.15 -8.88
CA CYS A 359 -18.86 -4.09 -8.12
C CYS A 359 -19.39 -5.51 -8.35
N LYS A 360 -18.67 -6.32 -9.13
CA LYS A 360 -19.03 -7.70 -9.51
C LYS A 360 -17.97 -8.72 -9.07
N GLY A 361 -17.00 -8.28 -8.27
CA GLY A 361 -15.97 -9.16 -7.71
C GLY A 361 -16.51 -10.01 -6.56
N SER A 362 -15.57 -10.68 -5.91
CA SER A 362 -15.75 -11.40 -4.65
C SER A 362 -14.40 -11.45 -3.95
N THR A 363 -14.29 -12.18 -2.85
CA THR A 363 -13.02 -12.48 -2.16
C THR A 363 -12.03 -13.32 -2.99
N SER A 364 -12.44 -13.79 -4.18
CA SER A 364 -11.63 -14.60 -5.09
C SER A 364 -11.75 -14.19 -6.56
N THR A 365 -12.48 -13.12 -6.87
CA THR A 365 -12.70 -12.65 -8.24
C THR A 365 -12.67 -11.13 -8.34
N GLY A 366 -12.26 -10.61 -9.50
CA GLY A 366 -12.08 -9.18 -9.73
C GLY A 366 -10.93 -8.65 -8.87
N GLY A 367 -11.18 -7.59 -8.09
CA GLY A 367 -10.19 -6.96 -7.23
C GLY A 367 -9.82 -7.77 -5.99
N CYS A 368 -10.60 -8.81 -5.65
CA CYS A 368 -10.46 -9.70 -4.48
C CYS A 368 -10.68 -9.04 -3.11
N ASP A 369 -10.35 -7.76 -2.98
CA ASP A 369 -10.41 -7.07 -1.70
C ASP A 369 -11.69 -6.22 -1.55
N GLY A 370 -12.08 -5.93 -0.32
CA GLY A 370 -13.32 -5.25 0.03
C GLY A 370 -13.29 -3.73 -0.13
N LEU A 371 -14.45 -3.15 -0.42
CA LEU A 371 -14.74 -1.73 -0.41
C LEU A 371 -15.90 -1.44 0.53
N TRP A 372 -15.68 -0.56 1.51
CA TRP A 372 -16.73 0.04 2.32
C TRP A 372 -16.86 1.50 1.95
N GLN A 373 -18.10 1.99 1.81
CA GLN A 373 -18.34 3.37 1.40
C GLN A 373 -19.50 3.99 2.16
N ASN A 374 -19.34 5.27 2.50
CA ASN A 374 -20.42 6.15 2.91
C ASN A 374 -20.32 7.44 2.11
N VAL A 375 -21.20 7.58 1.12
CA VAL A 375 -21.18 8.70 0.18
C VAL A 375 -21.85 9.97 0.73
N GLU A 376 -22.31 9.97 1.98
CA GLU A 376 -23.05 11.09 2.60
C GLU A 376 -22.18 11.93 3.56
N ILE A 377 -20.90 11.60 3.69
CA ILE A 377 -19.97 12.25 4.63
C ILE A 377 -18.67 12.67 3.95
N VAL A 378 -17.80 13.33 4.71
CA VAL A 378 -16.37 13.41 4.41
C VAL A 378 -15.69 12.22 5.08
N ALA A 379 -15.41 11.18 4.32
CA ALA A 379 -14.74 9.99 4.82
C ALA A 379 -13.23 10.06 4.59
N VAL A 380 -12.47 9.67 5.61
CA VAL A 380 -11.02 9.46 5.52
C VAL A 380 -10.77 8.01 5.14
N ALA A 381 -9.95 7.76 4.12
CA ALA A 381 -9.66 6.40 3.70
C ALA A 381 -8.92 5.61 4.78
N ARG A 382 -9.22 4.32 4.82
CA ARG A 382 -8.52 3.30 5.58
C ARG A 382 -8.13 2.17 4.64
N ARG A 383 -6.96 1.58 4.84
CA ARG A 383 -6.35 0.57 3.96
C ARG A 383 -6.17 -0.76 4.67
N PHE A 384 -6.01 -1.80 3.84
CA PHE A 384 -5.52 -3.14 4.19
C PHE A 384 -6.50 -4.06 4.91
N GLY A 385 -7.40 -3.53 5.75
CA GLY A 385 -8.36 -4.32 6.51
C GLY A 385 -7.93 -4.58 7.95
N SER A 386 -8.65 -5.46 8.65
CA SER A 386 -8.41 -5.74 10.07
C SER A 386 -8.62 -7.20 10.45
N CYS A 387 -8.18 -7.56 11.67
CA CYS A 387 -8.23 -8.95 12.13
C CYS A 387 -9.64 -9.55 12.32
N SER A 388 -10.70 -8.78 12.07
CA SER A 388 -12.10 -9.24 12.06
C SER A 388 -12.72 -9.35 10.68
N ASP A 389 -12.04 -8.90 9.62
CA ASP A 389 -12.63 -8.75 8.29
C ASP A 389 -12.44 -10.04 7.45
N GLY A 390 -11.28 -10.68 7.55
CA GLY A 390 -10.97 -11.96 6.91
C GLY A 390 -10.62 -11.83 5.44
N THR A 391 -11.30 -12.58 4.58
CA THR A 391 -10.99 -12.63 3.14
C THR A 391 -11.23 -11.34 2.31
N PRO A 392 -11.98 -10.31 2.77
CA PRO A 392 -12.00 -9.00 2.12
C PRO A 392 -10.71 -8.19 2.31
N ASP A 393 -9.82 -8.58 3.22
CA ASP A 393 -8.57 -7.86 3.46
C ASP A 393 -7.60 -7.97 2.28
N GLY A 394 -6.63 -7.05 2.23
CA GLY A 394 -5.61 -7.08 1.22
C GLY A 394 -5.13 -5.72 0.74
N LEU A 395 -4.23 -5.72 -0.23
CA LEU A 395 -3.52 -4.53 -0.73
C LEU A 395 -4.42 -3.47 -1.38
N ARG A 396 -5.63 -3.84 -1.81
CA ARG A 396 -6.65 -2.97 -2.39
C ARG A 396 -7.86 -2.78 -1.48
N CYS A 397 -7.87 -3.40 -0.31
CA CYS A 397 -8.92 -3.21 0.69
C CYS A 397 -9.01 -1.72 1.08
N LEU A 398 -10.21 -1.14 0.96
CA LEU A 398 -10.44 0.30 1.12
C LEU A 398 -11.74 0.56 1.90
N GLY A 399 -11.63 1.21 3.05
CA GLY A 399 -12.76 1.78 3.77
C GLY A 399 -12.82 3.29 3.59
N VAL A 400 -13.90 3.81 3.02
CA VAL A 400 -14.21 5.25 2.86
C VAL A 400 -15.61 5.55 3.38
N ASP A 401 -15.86 5.12 4.61
CA ASP A 401 -17.17 5.08 5.25
C ASP A 401 -17.22 5.72 6.65
N ASN A 402 -16.07 6.12 7.20
CA ASN A 402 -15.99 6.77 8.52
C ASN A 402 -15.34 8.16 8.45
N PRO A 403 -15.78 9.11 9.30
CA PRO A 403 -15.19 10.44 9.39
C PRO A 403 -13.83 10.41 10.09
N ALA A 404 -13.07 11.51 9.96
CA ALA A 404 -11.73 11.66 10.57
C ALA A 404 -11.70 11.45 12.10
N GLY A 405 -12.82 11.74 12.77
CA GLY A 405 -12.98 11.60 14.22
C GLY A 405 -13.35 10.20 14.70
N ASP A 406 -13.60 9.24 13.80
CA ASP A 406 -13.88 7.86 14.18
C ASP A 406 -12.66 7.22 14.84
N ALA A 407 -12.85 6.58 15.99
CA ALA A 407 -11.78 5.99 16.79
C ALA A 407 -12.24 4.63 17.32
N ASN A 408 -11.48 3.58 17.02
CA ASN A 408 -11.84 2.21 17.37
C ASN A 408 -10.56 1.37 17.60
N TRP A 409 -10.72 0.18 18.20
CA TRP A 409 -9.61 -0.70 18.56
C TRP A 409 -8.86 -1.23 17.32
N TYR A 410 -9.59 -1.42 16.22
CA TYR A 410 -9.05 -1.91 14.95
C TYR A 410 -8.57 -0.80 14.01
N LEU A 411 -8.56 0.47 14.44
CA LEU A 411 -8.06 1.60 13.66
C LEU A 411 -6.69 2.04 14.17
N GLY A 412 -5.75 2.26 13.25
CA GLY A 412 -4.45 2.84 13.57
C GLY A 412 -3.79 3.50 12.36
N ALA A 413 -2.52 3.80 12.50
CA ALA A 413 -1.69 4.37 11.45
C ALA A 413 -0.25 3.87 11.57
N ALA A 414 0.56 4.15 10.56
CA ALA A 414 1.99 3.86 10.57
C ALA A 414 2.77 5.03 9.95
N VAL A 415 4.00 5.21 10.41
CA VAL A 415 4.88 6.30 9.98
C VAL A 415 5.54 5.93 8.65
N LEU A 416 5.22 6.65 7.58
CA LEU A 416 6.09 6.74 6.41
C LEU A 416 7.14 7.82 6.69
N LEU A 417 8.42 7.53 6.48
CA LEU A 417 9.48 8.51 6.68
C LEU A 417 10.08 8.94 5.34
N LEU A 418 10.08 10.25 5.09
CA LEU A 418 10.58 10.82 3.84
C LEU A 418 12.06 11.22 4.01
N PRO A 419 13.01 10.57 3.32
CA PRO A 419 14.43 10.93 3.43
C PRO A 419 14.66 12.39 2.97
N PRO A 420 15.74 13.05 3.39
CA PRO A 420 16.16 14.31 2.77
C PRO A 420 16.37 14.14 1.26
N VAL A 421 16.18 15.22 0.50
CA VAL A 421 16.40 15.21 -0.95
C VAL A 421 17.84 14.78 -1.27
N GLY A 422 18.00 13.85 -2.22
CA GLY A 422 19.31 13.31 -2.62
C GLY A 422 19.85 12.19 -1.73
N VAL A 423 19.21 11.86 -0.60
CA VAL A 423 19.59 10.69 0.21
C VAL A 423 19.01 9.43 -0.42
N ALA A 424 19.89 8.45 -0.67
CA ALA A 424 19.57 7.10 -1.09
C ALA A 424 20.19 6.09 -0.11
N ALA A 425 19.67 4.86 -0.09
CA ALA A 425 20.10 3.78 0.79
C ALA A 425 20.36 2.47 0.06
#